data_AF-A0A832ZAT8-F1
#
_entry.id   AF-A0A832ZAT8-F1
#
_cell.length_a   1.000
_cell.length_b   1.000
_cell.length_c   1.000
_cell.angle_alpha   90.00
_cell.angle_beta   90.00
_cell.angle_gamma   90.00
#
_symmetry.space_group_name_H-M   'P 1'
#
loop_
_entity.id
_entity.type
_entity.pdbx_description
1 polymer ?
#
loop_
_entity_poly.entity_id
_entity_poly.type
_entity_poly.pdbx_seq_one_letter_code
_entity_poly.pdbx_strand_id
1 'polypeptide(L)'
;MYRAVITIRLKRGVLNPEGRTILRALNFLGYKEVKDVDTFKCIELLVEGDDKDKIRERVEEMCRRLLANPVIHDYYIEVEKIDQ
;
A
#
# COMPACT_ATOMS: atom_id res chain seq x y z
N MET A 1 9.17 20.29 -1.80
CA MET A 1 9.27 18.81 -1.88
C MET A 1 8.14 18.19 -1.09
N TYR A 2 7.65 17.04 -1.54
CA TYR A 2 6.56 16.30 -0.92
C TYR A 2 6.97 14.84 -0.71
N ARG A 3 6.55 14.27 0.41
CA ARG A 3 6.56 12.83 0.65
C ARG A 3 5.20 12.28 0.25
N ALA A 4 5.18 11.28 -0.61
CA ALA A 4 3.98 10.54 -0.95
C ALA A 4 4.11 9.08 -0.49
N VAL A 5 3.22 8.64 0.38
CA VAL A 5 3.14 7.25 0.84
C VAL A 5 1.96 6.57 0.18
N ILE A 6 2.23 5.47 -0.53
CA ILE A 6 1.24 4.68 -1.24
C ILE A 6 1.12 3.32 -0.57
N THR A 7 -0.03 3.05 0.02
CA THR A 7 -0.38 1.72 0.56
C THR A 7 -1.22 0.96 -0.45
N ILE A 8 -0.76 -0.20 -0.91
CA ILE A 8 -1.42 -1.05 -1.92
C ILE A 8 -1.87 -2.35 -1.26
N ARG A 9 -3.16 -2.67 -1.37
CA ARG A 9 -3.79 -3.87 -0.80
C ARG A 9 -4.47 -4.68 -1.89
N LEU A 10 -4.61 -5.99 -1.68
CA LEU A 10 -5.48 -6.81 -2.53
C LEU A 10 -6.95 -6.42 -2.28
N LYS A 11 -7.75 -6.35 -3.36
CA LYS A 11 -9.19 -6.12 -3.27
C LYS A 11 -9.86 -7.21 -2.46
N ARG A 12 -10.96 -6.84 -1.79
CA ARG A 12 -11.79 -7.81 -1.06
C ARG A 12 -12.23 -8.95 -1.97
N GLY A 13 -11.99 -10.19 -1.52
CA GLY A 13 -12.32 -11.41 -2.27
C GLY A 13 -11.19 -11.93 -3.16
N VAL A 14 -10.12 -11.16 -3.38
CA VAL A 14 -8.89 -11.67 -3.99
C VAL A 14 -8.13 -12.49 -2.93
N LEU A 15 -7.70 -13.69 -3.31
CA LEU A 15 -6.94 -14.54 -2.42
C LEU A 15 -5.58 -13.89 -2.11
N ASN A 16 -5.21 -13.84 -0.82
CA ASN A 16 -3.88 -13.50 -0.35
C ASN A 16 -3.14 -14.76 0.15
N PRO A 17 -2.39 -15.48 -0.72
CA PRO A 17 -1.66 -16.69 -0.32
C PRO A 17 -0.55 -16.42 0.71
N GLU A 18 0.06 -15.24 0.66
CA GLU A 18 1.13 -14.83 1.57
C GLU A 18 0.59 -14.68 3.00
N GLY A 19 -0.47 -13.89 3.18
CA GLY A 19 -1.12 -13.71 4.48
C GLY A 19 -1.57 -15.03 5.09
N ARG A 20 -2.14 -15.94 4.29
CA ARG A 20 -2.50 -17.30 4.76
C ARG A 20 -1.29 -18.12 5.22
N THR A 21 -0.17 -17.99 4.54
CA THR A 21 1.06 -18.70 4.90
C THR A 21 1.63 -18.17 6.21
N ILE A 22 1.66 -16.86 6.39
CA ILE A 22 2.09 -16.21 7.63
C ILE A 22 1.17 -16.59 8.78
N LEU A 23 -0.16 -16.54 8.60
CA LEU A 23 -1.14 -16.94 9.62
C LEU A 23 -0.91 -18.38 10.10
N ARG A 24 -0.64 -19.31 9.18
CA ARG A 24 -0.32 -20.71 9.53
C ARG A 24 0.96 -20.82 10.32
N ALA A 25 2.01 -20.09 9.92
CA ALA A 25 3.29 -20.08 10.62
C ALA A 25 3.14 -19.52 12.05
N LEU A 26 2.44 -18.40 12.23
CA LEU A 26 2.16 -17.80 13.55
C LEU A 26 1.40 -18.77 14.45
N ASN A 27 0.34 -19.40 13.92
CA ASN A 27 -0.42 -20.39 14.67
C ASN A 27 0.42 -21.62 15.03
N PHE A 28 1.33 -22.06 14.16
CA PHE A 28 2.26 -23.17 14.44
C PHE A 28 3.24 -22.82 15.57
N LEU A 29 3.73 -21.59 15.61
CA LEU A 29 4.61 -21.07 16.67
C LEU A 29 3.92 -20.82 18.02
N GLY A 30 2.60 -21.03 18.10
CA GLY A 30 1.83 -20.92 19.35
C GLY A 30 0.99 -19.65 19.49
N TYR A 31 1.07 -18.71 18.55
CA TYR A 31 0.27 -17.47 18.55
C TYR A 31 -1.16 -17.72 18.06
N LYS A 32 -1.95 -18.45 18.86
CA LYS A 32 -3.32 -18.89 18.51
C LYS A 32 -4.34 -17.74 18.52
N GLU A 33 -4.03 -16.63 19.15
CA GLU A 33 -4.83 -15.42 19.20
C GLU A 33 -4.89 -14.69 17.86
N VAL A 34 -3.92 -14.90 16.97
CA VAL A 34 -3.92 -14.31 15.62
C VAL A 34 -4.91 -15.06 14.73
N LYS A 35 -5.99 -14.37 14.33
CA LYS A 35 -7.10 -14.97 13.55
C LYS A 35 -7.03 -14.69 12.06
N ASP A 36 -6.35 -13.63 11.68
CA ASP A 36 -6.19 -13.23 10.30
C ASP A 36 -4.87 -12.49 10.10
N VAL A 37 -4.35 -12.54 8.88
CA VAL A 37 -3.16 -11.80 8.47
C VAL A 37 -3.43 -11.23 7.09
N ASP A 38 -3.38 -9.90 7.01
CA ASP A 38 -3.39 -9.19 5.75
C ASP A 38 -1.98 -8.69 5.44
N THR A 39 -1.59 -8.77 4.16
CA THR A 39 -0.31 -8.25 3.67
C THR A 39 -0.57 -7.18 2.65
N PHE A 40 0.26 -6.15 2.67
CA PHE A 40 0.13 -4.99 1.81
C PHE A 40 1.50 -4.45 1.45
N LYS A 41 1.56 -3.75 0.33
CA LYS A 41 2.80 -3.13 -0.15
C LYS A 41 2.76 -1.63 0.16
N CYS A 42 3.78 -1.14 0.84
CA CYS A 42 3.99 0.29 1.04
C CYS A 42 5.07 0.79 0.09
N ILE A 43 4.84 1.93 -0.57
CA ILE A 43 5.81 2.59 -1.46
C ILE A 43 5.89 4.05 -1.02
N GLU A 44 7.09 4.51 -0.69
CA GLU A 44 7.35 5.91 -0.39
C GLU A 44 8.04 6.57 -1.58
N LEU A 45 7.55 7.74 -1.98
CA LEU A 45 8.12 8.57 -3.04
C LEU A 45 8.46 9.95 -2.47
N LEU A 46 9.64 10.45 -2.84
CA LEU A 46 10.01 11.85 -2.72
C LEU A 46 9.71 12.53 -4.05
N VAL A 47 8.85 13.54 -4.04
CA VAL A 47 8.37 14.22 -5.25
C VAL A 47 8.64 15.72 -5.16
N GLU A 48 9.29 16.26 -6.18
CA GLU A 48 9.50 17.70 -6.32
C GLU A 48 8.25 18.39 -6.85
N GLY A 49 7.97 19.58 -6.31
CA GLY A 49 6.85 20.42 -6.68
C GLY A 49 6.41 21.32 -5.54
N ASP A 50 5.47 22.21 -5.87
CA ASP A 50 5.03 23.31 -5.01
C ASP A 50 3.53 23.25 -4.68
N ASP A 51 2.81 22.29 -5.26
CA ASP A 51 1.36 22.17 -5.17
C ASP A 51 0.99 20.73 -4.79
N LYS A 52 0.36 20.57 -3.63
CA LYS A 52 0.01 19.26 -3.06
C LYS A 52 -0.98 18.49 -3.95
N ASP A 53 -1.95 19.17 -4.54
CA ASP A 53 -3.00 18.53 -5.34
C ASP A 53 -2.44 18.03 -6.67
N LYS A 54 -1.56 18.82 -7.31
CA LYS A 54 -0.83 18.37 -8.50
C LYS A 54 0.09 17.18 -8.20
N ILE A 55 0.78 17.19 -7.06
CA ILE A 55 1.57 16.01 -6.64
C ILE A 55 0.67 14.79 -6.49
N ARG A 56 -0.47 14.94 -5.82
CA ARG A 56 -1.41 13.84 -5.63
C ARG A 56 -1.90 13.26 -6.96
N GLU A 57 -2.32 14.10 -7.91
CA GLU A 57 -2.77 13.67 -9.23
C GLU A 57 -1.68 12.88 -9.98
N ARG A 58 -0.42 13.33 -9.89
CA ARG A 58 0.72 12.65 -10.52
C ARG A 58 0.99 11.30 -9.87
N VAL A 59 0.94 11.21 -8.54
CA VAL A 59 1.10 9.94 -7.81
C VAL A 59 -0.06 8.98 -8.15
N GLU A 60 -1.29 9.48 -8.27
CA GLU A 60 -2.44 8.68 -8.72
C GLU A 60 -2.26 8.15 -10.14
N GLU A 61 -1.72 8.94 -11.06
CA GLU A 61 -1.37 8.49 -12.41
C GLU A 61 -0.33 7.35 -12.36
N MET A 62 0.73 7.52 -11.56
CA MET A 62 1.76 6.49 -11.37
C MET A 62 1.17 5.19 -10.81
N CYS A 63 0.23 5.29 -9.86
CA CYS A 63 -0.47 4.13 -9.30
C CYS A 63 -1.26 3.38 -10.37
N ARG A 64 -2.05 4.09 -11.18
CA ARG A 64 -2.86 3.48 -12.25
C ARG A 64 -2.01 2.85 -13.35
N ARG A 65 -0.87 3.44 -13.67
CA ARG A 65 -0.04 3.02 -14.81
C ARG A 65 0.99 1.94 -14.46
N LEU A 66 1.46 1.91 -13.21
CA LEU A 66 2.61 1.07 -12.85
C LEU A 66 2.51 0.46 -11.46
N LEU A 67 2.24 1.26 -10.43
CA LEU A 67 2.48 0.80 -9.05
C LEU A 67 1.42 -0.20 -8.59
N ALA A 68 0.18 -0.08 -9.05
CA ALA A 68 -0.93 -0.94 -8.70
C ALA A 68 -1.60 -1.54 -9.93
N ASN A 69 -2.09 -2.77 -9.80
CA ASN A 69 -2.95 -3.38 -10.81
C ASN A 69 -4.42 -3.06 -10.46
N PRO A 70 -5.15 -2.26 -11.26
CA PRO A 70 -6.50 -1.81 -10.91
C PRO A 70 -7.54 -2.95 -10.85
N VAL A 71 -7.25 -4.11 -11.44
CA VAL A 71 -8.15 -5.26 -11.42
C VAL A 71 -8.17 -5.92 -10.04
N ILE A 72 -7.00 -6.01 -9.38
CA ILE A 72 -6.83 -6.81 -8.16
C ILE A 72 -6.37 -6.02 -6.94
N HIS A 73 -5.94 -4.76 -7.10
CA HIS A 73 -5.47 -3.92 -6.01
C HIS A 73 -6.38 -2.72 -5.76
N ASP A 74 -6.53 -2.40 -4.48
CA ASP A 74 -6.92 -1.08 -3.99
C ASP A 74 -5.67 -0.35 -3.47
N TYR A 75 -5.68 0.98 -3.48
CA TYR A 75 -4.58 1.76 -2.92
C TYR A 75 -5.06 3.02 -2.21
N TYR A 76 -4.26 3.46 -1.24
CA TYR A 76 -4.41 4.71 -0.50
C TYR A 76 -3.15 5.55 -0.66
N ILE A 77 -3.32 6.85 -0.85
CA ILE A 77 -2.23 7.80 -1.08
C ILE A 77 -2.30 8.90 -0.04
N GLU A 78 -1.21 9.07 0.69
CA GLU A 78 -0.96 10.17 1.62
C GLU A 78 0.11 11.07 1.03
N VAL A 79 -0.12 12.38 1.01
CA VAL A 79 0.84 13.36 0.49
C VAL A 79 1.07 14.43 1.55
N GLU A 80 2.32 14.62 1.93
CA GLU A 80 2.74 15.55 2.97
C GLU A 80 3.85 16.44 2.44
N LYS A 81 3.76 17.74 2.76
CA LYS A 81 4.85 18.66 2.45
C LYS A 81 6.00 18.34 3.40
N ILE A 82 7.20 18.26 2.84
CA ILE A 82 8.41 18.16 3.65
C ILE A 82 8.91 19.59 3.82
N ASP A 83 8.74 20.13 5.01
CA ASP A 83 9.47 21.32 5.42
C ASP A 83 10.89 20.85 5.73
N GLN A 84 11.86 21.34 4.95
CA GLN A 84 13.28 21.06 5.17
C GLN A 84 13.74 21.65 6.49
#